data_AF-M6ZTL4-F1
#
_entry.id   AF-M6ZTL4-F1
#
_cell.length_a   1.000
_cell.length_b   1.000
_cell.length_c   1.000
_cell.angle_alpha   90.00
_cell.angle_beta   90.00
_cell.angle_gamma   90.00
#
_symmetry.space_group_name_H-M   'P 1'
#
loop_
_entity.id
_entity.type
_entity.pdbx_description
1 polymer ?
#
loop_
_entity_poly.entity_id
_entity_poly.type
_entity_poly.pdbx_seq_one_letter_code
_entity_poly.pdbx_strand_id
1 'polypeptide(L)' 'MLDKNTNLTHQSEIEFVNSNLRGIGFVNNTKIEVPYSLPGDVYNVTFF' A
#
# COMPACT_ATOMS: atom_id res chain seq x y z
N MET A 1 -15.09 24.25 11.47
CA MET A 1 -14.50 23.00 12.01
C MET A 1 -13.99 22.24 10.79
N LEU A 2 -12.68 22.05 10.68
CA LEU A 2 -12.07 21.39 9.53
C LEU A 2 -12.49 19.92 9.54
N ASP A 3 -13.21 19.47 8.52
CA ASP A 3 -13.63 18.08 8.37
C ASP A 3 -12.42 17.15 8.44
N LYS A 4 -12.22 16.53 9.59
CA LYS A 4 -11.08 15.67 9.95
C LYS A 4 -11.19 14.28 9.31
N ASN A 5 -11.78 14.20 8.12
CA ASN A 5 -11.89 13.03 7.26
C ASN A 5 -11.12 13.24 5.96
N THR A 6 -9.99 13.95 6.03
CA THR A 6 -9.00 14.01 4.95
C THR A 6 -8.50 12.60 4.68
N ASN A 7 -9.09 11.94 3.67
CA ASN A 7 -8.69 10.71 3.00
C ASN A 7 -7.44 10.05 3.61
N LEU A 8 -7.66 9.17 4.60
CA LEU A 8 -6.61 8.28 5.12
C LEU A 8 -6.22 7.20 4.10
N THR A 9 -6.93 7.14 2.97
CA THR A 9 -6.69 6.24 1.86
C THR A 9 -5.59 6.77 0.95
N HIS A 10 -4.52 6.01 0.85
CA HIS A 10 -3.37 6.26 0.01
C HIS A 10 -3.26 5.16 -1.05
N GLN A 11 -2.62 5.44 -2.18
CA GLN A 11 -2.33 4.42 -3.17
C GLN A 11 -0.92 3.87 -2.97
N SER A 12 -0.79 2.56 -3.09
CA SER A 12 0.49 1.86 -3.15
C SER A 12 0.52 0.98 -4.36
N GLU A 13 1.55 1.14 -5.18
CA GLU A 13 1.89 0.20 -6.25
C GLU A 13 2.88 -0.82 -5.69
N ILE A 14 2.68 -2.09 -6.04
CA ILE A 14 3.64 -3.14 -5.71
C ILE A 14 4.85 -2.99 -6.63
N GLU A 15 6.02 -2.78 -6.04
CA GLU A 15 7.29 -2.60 -6.77
C GLU A 15 7.97 -3.92 -7.10
N PHE A 16 7.92 -4.89 -6.18
CA PHE A 16 8.53 -6.20 -6.36
C PHE A 16 7.86 -7.27 -5.48
N VAL A 17 8.15 -8.53 -5.76
CA VAL A 17 7.70 -9.68 -4.94
C VAL A 17 8.89 -10.21 -4.14
N ASN A 18 8.72 -10.38 -2.83
CA ASN A 18 9.76 -10.93 -1.97
C ASN A 18 9.84 -12.46 -2.07
N SER A 19 10.83 -13.06 -1.41
CA SER A 19 11.03 -14.52 -1.38
C SER A 19 9.87 -15.31 -0.78
N ASN A 20 9.00 -14.66 -0.01
CA ASN A 20 7.81 -15.26 0.61
C ASN A 20 6.56 -15.12 -0.28
N LEU A 21 6.74 -14.78 -1.57
CA LEU A 21 5.66 -14.60 -2.54
C LEU A 21 4.66 -13.50 -2.12
N ARG A 22 5.14 -12.46 -1.44
CA ARG A 22 4.36 -11.27 -1.09
C ARG A 22 4.81 -10.08 -1.92
N GLY A 23 3.86 -9.34 -2.47
CA GLY A 23 4.11 -8.05 -3.09
C GLY A 23 4.52 -7.04 -2.03
N ILE A 24 5.58 -6.30 -2.33
CA ILE A 24 6.10 -5.22 -1.51
C ILE A 24 5.81 -3.90 -2.22
N GLY A 25 5.12 -3.01 -1.52
CA GLY A 25 4.89 -1.64 -1.93
C GLY A 25 5.26 -0.68 -0.81
N PHE A 26 5.28 0.61 -1.11
CA PHE A 26 5.53 1.65 -0.13
C PHE A 26 4.46 2.74 -0.20
N VAL A 27 4.10 3.25 0.98
CA VAL A 27 3.24 4.44 1.12
C VAL A 27 3.85 5.32 2.18
N ASN A 28 4.20 6.56 1.84
CA ASN A 28 4.82 7.52 2.78
C ASN A 28 5.98 6.90 3.59
N ASN A 29 6.91 6.21 2.90
CA ASN A 29 8.03 5.45 3.48
C ASN A 29 7.64 4.26 4.38
N THR A 30 6.35 3.95 4.53
CA THR A 30 5.89 2.74 5.21
C THR A 30 5.81 1.59 4.23
N LYS A 31 6.53 0.50 4.52
CA LYS A 31 6.46 -0.73 3.73
C LYS A 31 5.11 -1.40 3.96
N ILE A 32 4.44 -1.78 2.88
CA ILE A 32 3.28 -2.67 2.89
C ILE A 32 3.64 -4.03 2.30
N GLU A 33 3.02 -5.09 2.83
CA GLU A 33 3.18 -6.44 2.28
C GLU A 33 1.82 -7.05 1.97
N VAL A 34 1.57 -7.32 0.69
CA VAL A 34 0.27 -7.83 0.21
C VAL A 34 0.45 -9.25 -0.33
N PRO A 35 -0.29 -10.24 0.17
CA PRO A 35 -0.20 -11.61 -0.33
C PRO A 35 -0.82 -11.72 -1.73
N TYR A 36 -0.23 -12.58 -2.58
CA TYR A 36 -0.72 -12.87 -3.93
C TYR A 36 -0.75 -11.69 -4.90
N SER A 37 0.09 -10.68 -4.68
CA SER A 37 0.24 -9.54 -5.59
C SER A 37 1.46 -9.66 -6.48
N LEU A 38 1.38 -9.04 -7.65
CA LEU A 38 2.42 -8.94 -8.65
C LEU A 38 2.90 -7.49 -8.80
N PRO A 39 4.11 -7.26 -9.33
CA PRO A 39 4.59 -5.90 -9.60
C PRO A 39 3.65 -5.17 -10.56
N GLY A 40 3.31 -3.93 -10.22
CA GLY A 40 2.34 -3.10 -10.95
C GLY A 40 0.90 -3.18 -10.41
N ASP A 41 0.59 -4.10 -9.49
CA ASP A 41 -0.70 -4.09 -8.79
C ASP A 41 -0.82 -2.83 -7.93
N VAL A 42 -1.98 -2.16 -7.98
CA VAL A 42 -2.25 -0.93 -7.22
C VAL A 42 -3.31 -1.18 -6.15
N TYR A 43 -2.99 -0.85 -4.91
CA TYR A 43 -3.87 -0.99 -3.75
C TYR A 43 -4.17 0.35 -3.08
N ASN A 44 -5.42 0.50 -2.66
CA ASN A 44 -5.83 1.58 -1.76
C ASN A 44 -5.62 1.13 -0.31
N VAL A 45 -4.76 1.83 0.43
CA VAL A 45 -4.34 1.52 1.80
C VAL A 45 -4.84 2.59 2.74
N THR A 46 -5.51 2.19 3.82
CA THR A 46 -5.99 3.09 4.87
C THR A 46 -5.22 2.82 6.16
N PHE A 47 -4.62 3.86 6.74
CA PHE A 47 -3.98 3.81 8.06
C PHE A 47 -4.98 4.23 9.15
N PHE A 48 -4.96 3.54 10.29
CA PHE A 48 -5.80 3.80 11.46
C PHE A 48 -4.94 4.13 12.68
#